data_AF-J2T6I1-F1
#
_entry.id   AF-J2T6I1-F1
#
_cell.length_a   1.000
_cell.length_b   1.000
_cell.length_c   1.000
_cell.angle_alpha   90.00
_cell.angle_beta   90.00
_cell.angle_gamma   90.00
#
_symmetry.space_group_name_H-M   'P 1'
#
loop_
_entity.id
_entity.type
_entity.pdbx_description
1 polymer ?
#
loop_
_entity_poly.entity_id
_entity_poly.type
_entity_poly.pdbx_seq_one_letter_code
_entity_poly.pdbx_strand_id
1 'polypeptide(L)'
;MYIQALSKSLPRSSWLPAGILLFVGAMIASMAGFDIVFNAITGDMPWIRVVLFLALTSLGIFFAQRTGLRLASHDLSHPIAVAFGIGLLVAIYIATIDVVVFRHLLPPLYVAYFSELTLSERMIYFMLRAFNENILYRLFFMSAVVWGIGLAWRDSQGLPPKNAYWIAIVLAQAIPMLLNEASFYPPHITPVFLLYVAVRFILAGILWGFLYWRYGFVTAETAHVSTHIFLQPILGYSLGPG
;
A
#
# COMPACT_ATOMS: atom_id res chain seq x y z
N MET A 1 4.93 -37.65 19.40
CA MET A 1 3.96 -36.54 19.44
C MET A 1 3.31 -36.45 18.07
N TYR A 2 2.07 -36.92 17.96
CA TYR A 2 1.31 -37.04 16.70
C TYR A 2 0.94 -35.65 16.18
N ILE A 3 1.45 -35.27 15.01
CA ILE A 3 1.00 -34.05 14.32
C ILE A 3 -0.31 -34.40 13.62
N GLN A 4 -1.39 -33.92 14.23
CA GLN A 4 -2.76 -33.99 13.73
C GLN A 4 -2.81 -33.44 12.30
N ALA A 5 -3.29 -34.27 11.37
CA ALA A 5 -3.52 -33.90 9.99
C ALA A 5 -4.45 -32.68 9.95
N LEU A 6 -3.91 -31.54 9.51
CA LEU A 6 -4.67 -30.33 9.21
C LEU A 6 -5.49 -30.54 7.94
N SER A 7 -6.61 -31.26 8.07
CA SER A 7 -7.77 -31.08 7.22
C SER A 7 -8.39 -29.73 7.57
N LYS A 8 -7.75 -28.63 7.13
CA LYS A 8 -8.38 -27.31 7.09
C LYS A 8 -9.01 -27.18 5.71
N SER A 9 -10.32 -27.32 5.67
CA SER A 9 -11.14 -26.82 4.58
C SER A 9 -10.58 -25.48 4.08
N LEU A 10 -10.31 -25.39 2.78
CA LEU A 10 -9.95 -24.12 2.15
C LEU A 10 -11.00 -23.08 2.57
N PRO A 11 -10.59 -21.93 3.14
CA PRO A 11 -11.54 -20.94 3.64
C PRO A 11 -12.52 -20.53 2.54
N ARG A 12 -13.81 -20.47 2.89
CA ARG A 12 -14.86 -19.95 2.01
C ARG A 12 -14.40 -18.62 1.39
N SER A 13 -14.40 -18.60 0.07
CA SER A 13 -13.96 -17.49 -0.77
C SER A 13 -14.51 -16.13 -0.31
N SER A 14 -13.60 -15.19 -0.10
CA SER A 14 -13.86 -13.79 0.29
C SER A 14 -14.36 -12.96 -0.91
N TRP A 15 -15.48 -13.34 -1.51
CA TRP A 15 -16.05 -12.65 -2.68
C TRP A 15 -16.55 -11.23 -2.34
N LEU A 16 -17.03 -11.00 -1.11
CA LEU A 16 -17.51 -9.68 -0.70
C LEU A 16 -16.37 -8.63 -0.69
N PRO A 17 -15.21 -8.86 -0.03
CA PRO A 17 -14.05 -7.98 -0.19
C PRO A 17 -13.63 -7.79 -1.65
N ALA A 18 -13.59 -8.86 -2.45
CA ALA A 18 -13.22 -8.74 -3.87
C ALA A 18 -14.15 -7.80 -4.65
N GLY A 19 -15.47 -7.94 -4.51
CA GLY A 19 -16.45 -7.10 -5.18
C GLY A 19 -16.35 -5.63 -4.75
N ILE A 20 -16.17 -5.36 -3.46
CA ILE A 20 -15.99 -4.00 -2.92
C ILE A 20 -14.71 -3.37 -3.48
N LEU A 21 -13.59 -4.09 -3.47
CA LEU A 21 -12.31 -3.58 -3.98
C LEU A 21 -12.40 -3.24 -5.47
N LEU A 22 -13.01 -4.12 -6.27
CA LEU A 22 -13.23 -3.88 -7.70
C LEU A 22 -14.11 -2.66 -7.94
N PHE A 23 -15.25 -2.56 -7.25
CA PHE A 23 -16.20 -1.47 -7.44
C PHE A 23 -15.63 -0.11 -7.00
N VAL A 24 -15.15 -0.02 -5.76
CA VAL A 24 -14.62 1.23 -5.19
C VAL A 24 -13.37 1.67 -5.96
N GLY A 25 -12.44 0.75 -6.23
CA GLY A 25 -11.21 1.09 -6.95
C GLY A 25 -11.47 1.51 -8.39
N ALA A 26 -12.44 0.88 -9.09
CA ALA A 26 -12.87 1.32 -10.41
C ALA A 26 -13.52 2.71 -10.37
N MET A 27 -14.36 3.00 -9.37
CA MET A 27 -14.92 4.34 -9.20
C MET A 27 -13.81 5.37 -9.03
N ILE A 28 -12.81 5.10 -8.17
CA ILE A 28 -11.68 6.02 -7.96
C ILE A 28 -10.87 6.19 -9.25
N ALA A 29 -10.53 5.09 -9.93
CA ALA A 29 -9.77 5.12 -11.18
C ALA A 29 -10.51 5.87 -12.32
N SER A 30 -11.83 5.92 -12.28
CA SER A 30 -12.62 6.73 -13.22
C SER A 30 -12.45 8.23 -12.97
N MET A 31 -12.30 8.64 -11.71
CA MET A 31 -12.23 10.05 -11.31
C MET A 31 -10.82 10.61 -11.43
N ALA A 32 -9.81 9.84 -11.04
CA ALA A 32 -8.44 10.34 -10.98
C ALA A 32 -7.42 9.24 -11.29
N GLY A 33 -6.32 9.66 -11.91
CA GLY A 33 -5.08 8.92 -11.87
C GLY A 33 -4.48 8.91 -10.47
N PHE A 34 -3.65 7.91 -10.15
CA PHE A 34 -3.05 7.81 -8.81
C PHE A 34 -1.52 7.77 -8.81
N ASP A 35 -0.86 7.44 -9.93
CA ASP A 35 0.59 7.57 -10.08
C ASP A 35 1.04 7.86 -11.52
N ILE A 36 2.30 8.27 -11.69
CA ILE A 36 2.84 8.73 -12.98
C ILE A 36 2.86 7.61 -14.01
N VAL A 37 3.32 6.42 -13.63
CA VAL A 37 3.47 5.29 -14.56
C VAL A 37 2.11 4.81 -15.05
N PHE A 38 1.13 4.66 -14.15
CA PHE A 38 -0.22 4.25 -14.48
C PHE A 38 -0.91 5.27 -15.39
N ASN A 39 -0.75 6.56 -15.10
CA ASN A 39 -1.29 7.64 -15.93
C ASN A 39 -0.67 7.64 -17.33
N ALA A 40 0.65 7.47 -17.42
CA ALA A 40 1.37 7.38 -18.69
C ALA A 40 0.89 6.18 -19.53
N ILE A 41 0.73 5.01 -18.92
CA ILE A 41 0.23 3.80 -19.62
C ILE A 41 -1.20 3.98 -20.12
N THR A 42 -2.04 4.66 -19.34
CA THR A 42 -3.45 4.83 -19.65
C THR A 42 -3.74 6.05 -20.53
N GLY A 43 -2.71 6.87 -20.82
CA GLY A 43 -2.85 8.12 -21.56
C GLY A 43 -3.84 9.09 -20.90
N ASP A 44 -3.94 9.04 -19.55
CA ASP A 44 -4.93 9.74 -18.73
C ASP A 44 -6.41 9.52 -19.11
N MET A 45 -6.71 8.51 -19.94
CA MET A 45 -8.08 8.21 -20.35
C MET A 45 -8.84 7.47 -19.25
N PRO A 46 -9.95 8.04 -18.70
CA PRO A 46 -10.67 7.46 -17.56
C PRO A 46 -11.14 6.03 -17.77
N TRP A 47 -11.67 5.71 -18.95
CA TRP A 47 -12.18 4.36 -19.24
C TRP A 47 -11.06 3.33 -19.37
N ILE A 48 -9.88 3.72 -19.89
CA ILE A 48 -8.70 2.84 -19.91
C ILE A 48 -8.21 2.59 -18.50
N ARG A 49 -8.16 3.62 -17.64
CA ARG A 49 -7.82 3.47 -16.22
C ARG A 49 -8.72 2.45 -15.54
N VAL A 50 -10.04 2.56 -15.72
CA VAL A 50 -11.01 1.63 -15.14
C VAL A 50 -10.78 0.19 -15.64
N VAL A 51 -10.67 -0.01 -16.95
CA VAL A 51 -10.48 -1.34 -17.54
C VAL A 51 -9.19 -1.98 -17.05
N LEU A 52 -8.08 -1.23 -17.11
CA LEU A 52 -6.79 -1.72 -16.64
C LEU A 52 -6.82 -2.01 -15.13
N PHE A 53 -7.41 -1.14 -14.34
CA PHE A 53 -7.53 -1.33 -12.89
C PHE A 53 -8.31 -2.60 -12.54
N LEU A 54 -9.46 -2.83 -13.18
CA LEU A 54 -10.26 -4.04 -12.99
C LEU A 54 -9.48 -5.30 -13.38
N ALA A 55 -8.74 -5.26 -14.49
CA ALA A 55 -7.91 -6.37 -14.94
C ALA A 55 -6.80 -6.69 -13.94
N LEU A 56 -6.04 -5.68 -13.50
CA LEU A 56 -4.93 -5.86 -12.56
C LEU A 56 -5.43 -6.30 -11.17
N THR A 57 -6.55 -5.74 -10.70
CA THR A 57 -7.18 -6.18 -9.44
C THR A 57 -7.59 -7.65 -9.50
N SER A 58 -8.23 -8.05 -10.61
CA SER A 58 -8.66 -9.44 -10.82
C SER A 58 -7.47 -10.40 -10.87
N LEU A 59 -6.40 -10.02 -11.57
CA LEU A 59 -5.15 -10.79 -11.59
C LEU A 59 -4.51 -10.86 -10.19
N GLY A 60 -4.51 -9.77 -9.44
CA GLY A 60 -4.02 -9.74 -8.07
C GLY A 60 -4.77 -10.70 -7.16
N ILE A 61 -6.10 -10.71 -7.23
CA ILE A 61 -6.94 -11.67 -6.50
C ILE A 61 -6.60 -13.10 -6.91
N PHE A 62 -6.46 -13.36 -8.21
CA PHE A 62 -6.06 -14.68 -8.71
C PHE A 62 -4.71 -15.13 -8.15
N PHE A 63 -3.68 -14.29 -8.20
CA PHE A 63 -2.35 -14.63 -7.65
C PHE A 63 -2.37 -14.78 -6.13
N ALA A 64 -3.14 -13.95 -5.42
CA ALA A 64 -3.29 -14.04 -3.97
C ALA A 64 -3.85 -15.40 -3.55
N GLN A 65 -4.91 -15.87 -4.22
CA GLN A 65 -5.51 -17.17 -3.97
C GLN A 65 -4.53 -18.33 -4.21
N ARG A 66 -3.64 -18.22 -5.20
CA ARG A 66 -2.63 -19.24 -5.53
C ARG A 66 -1.43 -19.26 -4.58
N THR A 67 -1.26 -18.22 -3.78
CA THR A 67 -0.13 -18.03 -2.87
C THR A 67 -0.55 -18.05 -1.40
N GLY A 68 -1.81 -18.35 -1.10
CA GLY A 68 -2.32 -18.38 0.28
C GLY A 68 -2.50 -17.00 0.93
N LEU A 69 -2.26 -15.91 0.20
CA LEU A 69 -2.63 -14.56 0.62
C LEU A 69 -4.16 -14.44 0.66
N ARG A 70 -4.67 -13.67 1.62
CA ARG A 70 -6.11 -13.55 1.88
C ARG A 70 -6.57 -12.11 1.75
N LEU A 71 -7.74 -11.90 1.15
CA LEU A 71 -8.33 -10.56 1.07
C LEU A 71 -8.92 -10.15 2.41
N ALA A 72 -9.77 -11.01 2.98
CA ALA A 72 -10.42 -10.74 4.26
C ALA A 72 -9.42 -10.73 5.42
N SER A 73 -9.69 -9.89 6.42
CA SER A 73 -8.95 -9.89 7.67
C SER A 73 -9.02 -11.24 8.37
N HIS A 74 -7.90 -11.67 8.97
CA HIS A 74 -7.85 -12.91 9.76
C HIS A 74 -6.85 -12.80 10.91
N ASP A 75 -6.93 -13.75 11.85
CA ASP A 75 -6.03 -13.89 13.01
C ASP A 75 -5.93 -12.64 13.92
N LEU A 76 -6.94 -11.76 13.87
CA LEU A 76 -7.09 -10.60 14.74
C LEU A 76 -8.49 -10.61 15.35
N SER A 77 -8.60 -10.43 16.68
CA SER A 77 -9.89 -10.35 17.37
C SER A 77 -10.63 -9.05 17.06
N HIS A 78 -9.89 -7.95 16.86
CA HIS A 78 -10.44 -6.62 16.58
C HIS A 78 -9.72 -5.98 15.37
N PRO A 79 -9.92 -6.50 14.15
CA PRO A 79 -9.12 -6.11 12.99
C PRO A 79 -9.21 -4.62 12.67
N ILE A 80 -10.39 -4.00 12.81
CA ILE A 80 -10.58 -2.56 12.55
C ILE A 80 -9.85 -1.72 13.60
N ALA A 81 -10.03 -2.01 14.89
CA ALA A 81 -9.39 -1.24 15.96
C ALA A 81 -7.86 -1.35 15.89
N VAL A 82 -7.33 -2.54 15.61
CA VAL A 82 -5.89 -2.77 15.40
C VAL A 82 -5.40 -1.99 14.18
N ALA A 83 -6.12 -2.03 13.05
CA ALA A 83 -5.73 -1.29 11.85
C ALA A 83 -5.68 0.23 12.08
N PHE A 84 -6.68 0.80 12.76
CA PHE A 84 -6.69 2.22 13.13
C PHE A 84 -5.58 2.58 14.11
N GLY A 85 -5.31 1.72 15.10
CA GLY A 85 -4.19 1.90 16.02
C GLY A 85 -2.85 1.92 15.30
N ILE A 86 -2.64 1.01 14.35
CA ILE A 86 -1.45 1.00 13.50
C ILE A 86 -1.39 2.26 12.63
N GLY A 87 -2.51 2.67 12.02
CA GLY A 87 -2.58 3.88 11.20
C GLY A 87 -2.19 5.14 11.99
N LEU A 88 -2.66 5.27 13.24
CA LEU A 88 -2.26 6.35 14.14
C LEU A 88 -0.75 6.31 14.45
N LEU A 89 -0.22 5.13 14.78
CA LEU A 89 1.21 4.98 15.08
C LEU A 89 2.09 5.33 13.87
N VAL A 90 1.68 4.92 12.67
CA VAL A 90 2.38 5.28 11.44
C VAL A 90 2.25 6.77 11.16
N ALA A 91 1.09 7.39 11.39
CA ALA A 91 0.93 8.83 11.22
C ALA A 91 1.87 9.62 12.14
N ILE A 92 1.98 9.24 13.41
CA ILE A 92 2.91 9.86 14.37
C ILE A 92 4.36 9.65 13.92
N TYR A 93 4.71 8.43 13.50
CA TYR A 93 6.02 8.09 12.97
C TYR A 93 6.39 8.97 11.77
N ILE A 94 5.53 9.01 10.76
CA ILE A 94 5.74 9.77 9.51
C ILE A 94 5.80 11.28 9.79
N ALA A 95 4.94 11.81 10.66
CA ALA A 95 5.00 13.21 11.06
C ALA A 95 6.31 13.54 11.81
N THR A 96 6.80 12.63 12.65
CA THR A 96 8.08 12.81 13.34
C THR A 96 9.24 12.84 12.35
N ILE A 97 9.25 11.93 11.37
CA ILE A 97 10.25 11.91 10.31
C ILE A 97 10.25 13.22 9.51
N ASP A 98 9.08 13.74 9.14
CA ASP A 98 8.98 14.97 8.33
C ASP A 98 9.26 16.25 9.10
N VAL A 99 8.64 16.40 10.27
CA VAL A 99 8.60 17.67 10.98
C VAL A 99 9.80 17.82 11.91
N VAL A 100 10.30 16.72 12.46
CA VAL A 100 11.38 16.74 13.46
C VAL A 100 12.72 16.34 12.85
N VAL A 101 12.79 15.20 12.15
CA VAL A 101 14.08 14.62 11.74
C VAL A 101 14.59 15.21 10.43
N PHE A 102 13.73 15.28 9.41
CA PHE A 102 14.12 15.64 8.03
C PHE A 102 13.41 16.90 7.51
N ARG A 103 13.00 17.80 8.41
CA ARG A 103 12.29 19.04 8.04
C ARG A 103 12.98 19.86 6.96
N HIS A 104 14.31 19.90 7.01
CA HIS A 104 15.18 20.62 6.08
C HIS A 104 15.28 19.99 4.68
N LEU A 105 14.85 18.72 4.52
CA LEU A 105 14.81 18.03 3.23
C LEU A 105 13.45 18.13 2.53
N LEU A 106 12.41 18.64 3.19
CA LEU A 106 11.09 18.76 2.60
C LEU A 106 11.11 19.83 1.48
N PRO A 107 10.71 19.49 0.25
CA PRO A 107 10.63 20.46 -0.84
C PRO A 107 9.70 21.63 -0.50
N PRO A 108 10.01 22.88 -0.90
CA PRO A 108 9.13 24.03 -0.65
C PRO A 108 7.70 23.82 -1.18
N LEU A 109 7.56 23.21 -2.36
CA LEU A 109 6.25 22.86 -2.94
C LEU A 109 5.47 21.87 -2.07
N TYR A 110 6.16 20.92 -1.42
CA TYR A 110 5.52 19.98 -0.50
C TYR A 110 4.99 20.68 0.75
N VAL A 111 5.73 21.66 1.29
CA VAL A 111 5.28 22.45 2.44
C VAL A 111 4.11 23.36 2.06
N ALA A 112 4.20 24.03 0.91
CA ALA A 112 3.16 24.92 0.38
C ALA A 112 1.83 24.18 0.19
N TYR A 113 1.87 22.92 -0.24
CA TYR A 113 0.69 22.06 -0.36
C TYR A 113 -0.17 22.00 0.92
N PHE A 114 0.44 22.01 2.12
CA PHE A 114 -0.30 22.00 3.39
C PHE A 114 -0.87 23.37 3.78
N SER A 115 -0.37 24.43 3.16
CA SER A 115 -0.85 25.80 3.35
C SER A 115 -1.95 26.19 2.35
N GLU A 116 -1.90 25.65 1.14
CA GLU A 116 -2.77 26.03 0.02
C GLU A 116 -4.06 25.21 -0.05
N LEU A 117 -4.00 23.92 0.28
CA LEU A 117 -5.16 23.03 0.22
C LEU A 117 -5.85 22.90 1.56
N THR A 118 -7.18 22.78 1.55
CA THR A 118 -7.97 22.49 2.74
C THR A 118 -7.71 21.08 3.27
N LEU A 119 -7.97 20.84 4.56
CA LEU A 119 -7.84 19.50 5.16
C LEU A 119 -8.66 18.46 4.39
N SER A 120 -9.89 18.80 3.99
CA SER A 120 -10.78 17.91 3.24
C SER A 120 -10.20 17.51 1.88
N GLU A 121 -9.62 18.45 1.13
CA GLU A 121 -9.01 18.16 -0.17
C GLU A 121 -7.83 17.21 -0.03
N ARG A 122 -6.96 17.46 0.97
CA ARG A 122 -5.81 16.58 1.26
C ARG A 122 -6.26 15.19 1.69
N MET A 123 -7.25 15.10 2.57
CA MET A 123 -7.79 13.80 3.02
C MET A 123 -8.37 13.00 1.85
N ILE A 124 -9.22 13.62 1.02
CA ILE A 124 -9.80 12.95 -0.16
C ILE A 124 -8.67 12.47 -1.08
N TYR A 125 -7.74 13.35 -1.45
CA TYR A 125 -6.64 13.01 -2.35
C TYR A 125 -5.83 11.81 -1.82
N PHE A 126 -5.31 11.89 -0.60
CA PHE A 126 -4.42 10.86 -0.07
C PHE A 126 -5.13 9.55 0.27
N MET A 127 -6.37 9.59 0.76
CA MET A 127 -7.11 8.36 1.08
C MET A 127 -7.48 7.59 -0.19
N LEU A 128 -7.97 8.29 -1.23
CA LEU A 128 -8.30 7.65 -2.51
C LEU A 128 -7.06 7.11 -3.21
N ARG A 129 -5.96 7.87 -3.17
CA ARG A 129 -4.66 7.45 -3.70
C ARG A 129 -4.13 6.22 -2.96
N ALA A 130 -4.09 6.24 -1.63
CA ALA A 130 -3.62 5.12 -0.81
C ALA A 130 -4.37 3.81 -1.10
N PHE A 131 -5.68 3.92 -1.34
CA PHE A 131 -6.53 2.79 -1.70
C PHE A 131 -6.13 2.13 -3.02
N ASN A 132 -6.01 2.93 -4.07
CA ASN A 132 -5.64 2.41 -5.39
C ASN A 132 -4.18 1.93 -5.44
N GLU A 133 -3.26 2.61 -4.76
CA GLU A 133 -1.86 2.19 -4.67
C GLU A 133 -1.71 0.81 -4.00
N ASN A 134 -2.46 0.54 -2.94
CA ASN A 134 -2.42 -0.78 -2.31
C ASN A 134 -3.00 -1.87 -3.20
N ILE A 135 -4.06 -1.58 -3.94
CA ILE A 135 -4.58 -2.55 -4.90
C ILE A 135 -3.53 -2.86 -5.98
N LEU A 136 -2.89 -1.84 -6.53
CA LEU A 136 -1.89 -2.05 -7.59
C LEU A 136 -0.63 -2.73 -7.06
N TYR A 137 -0.06 -2.23 -5.97
CA TYR A 137 1.25 -2.65 -5.51
C TYR A 137 1.22 -3.85 -4.58
N ARG A 138 0.21 -3.96 -3.72
CA ARG A 138 0.14 -5.02 -2.70
C ARG A 138 -0.75 -6.15 -3.19
N LEU A 139 -1.99 -5.85 -3.59
CA LEU A 139 -2.87 -6.91 -4.08
C LEU A 139 -2.37 -7.49 -5.41
N PHE A 140 -2.05 -6.66 -6.41
CA PHE A 140 -1.57 -7.14 -7.70
C PHE A 140 -0.08 -7.48 -7.69
N PHE A 141 0.81 -6.48 -7.60
CA PHE A 141 2.22 -6.68 -7.87
C PHE A 141 2.91 -7.61 -6.86
N MET A 142 2.75 -7.39 -5.55
CA MET A 142 3.30 -8.29 -4.53
C MET A 142 2.79 -9.73 -4.71
N SER A 143 1.48 -9.94 -4.89
CA SER A 143 0.94 -11.29 -5.11
C SER A 143 1.49 -11.94 -6.38
N ALA A 144 1.65 -11.18 -7.46
CA ALA A 144 2.24 -11.67 -8.71
C ALA A 144 3.69 -12.10 -8.52
N VAL A 145 4.49 -11.33 -7.77
CA VAL A 145 5.89 -11.67 -7.46
C VAL A 145 5.96 -12.92 -6.59
N VAL A 146 5.15 -13.01 -5.52
CA VAL A 146 5.10 -14.22 -4.68
C VAL A 146 4.73 -15.43 -5.51
N TRP A 147 3.74 -15.29 -6.40
CA TRP A 147 3.28 -16.37 -7.27
C TRP A 147 4.37 -16.79 -8.26
N GLY A 148 5.02 -15.84 -8.92
CA GLY A 148 6.12 -16.08 -9.86
C GLY A 148 7.30 -16.79 -9.21
N ILE A 149 7.75 -16.33 -8.02
CA ILE A 149 8.78 -17.02 -7.24
C ILE A 149 8.29 -18.44 -6.88
N GLY A 150 7.03 -18.57 -6.47
CA GLY A 150 6.38 -19.84 -6.16
C GLY A 150 6.27 -20.82 -7.34
N LEU A 151 6.46 -20.39 -8.59
CA LEU A 151 6.55 -21.31 -9.73
C LEU A 151 7.89 -22.06 -9.75
N ALA A 152 8.97 -21.41 -9.34
CA ALA A 152 10.32 -21.97 -9.36
C ALA A 152 10.80 -22.47 -7.98
N TRP A 153 10.27 -21.92 -6.89
CA TRP A 153 10.72 -22.19 -5.53
C TRP A 153 9.55 -22.40 -4.58
N ARG A 154 9.41 -23.64 -4.08
CA ARG A 154 8.37 -24.04 -3.13
C ARG A 154 8.99 -24.68 -1.89
N ASP A 155 8.31 -24.55 -0.77
CA ASP A 155 8.65 -25.23 0.48
C ASP A 155 8.14 -26.69 0.48
N SER A 156 8.37 -27.40 1.59
CA SER A 156 7.94 -28.79 1.76
C SER A 156 6.43 -28.99 1.79
N GLN A 157 5.64 -27.92 1.93
CA GLN A 157 4.18 -27.93 1.86
C GLN A 157 3.67 -27.51 0.48
N GLY A 158 4.56 -27.30 -0.49
CA GLY A 158 4.20 -26.86 -1.83
C GLY A 158 3.75 -25.39 -1.90
N LEU A 159 4.01 -24.58 -0.88
CA LEU A 159 3.71 -23.14 -0.85
C LEU A 159 4.97 -22.32 -1.16
N PRO A 160 4.84 -21.06 -1.60
CA PRO A 160 5.97 -20.15 -1.65
C PRO A 160 6.63 -20.05 -0.26
N PRO A 161 7.97 -20.13 -0.15
CA PRO A 161 8.64 -20.03 1.15
C PRO A 161 8.53 -18.61 1.72
N LYS A 162 8.69 -18.46 3.04
CA LYS A 162 8.62 -17.16 3.75
C LYS A 162 9.47 -16.06 3.11
N ASN A 163 10.65 -16.43 2.61
CA ASN A 163 11.58 -15.49 1.96
C ASN A 163 10.99 -14.91 0.67
N ALA A 164 10.15 -15.67 -0.07
CA ALA A 164 9.47 -15.17 -1.26
C ALA A 164 8.52 -14.01 -0.92
N TYR A 165 7.81 -14.08 0.21
CA TYR A 165 6.94 -12.99 0.67
C TYR A 165 7.75 -11.75 1.06
N TRP A 166 8.85 -11.91 1.81
CA TRP A 166 9.71 -10.77 2.16
C TRP A 166 10.31 -10.10 0.92
N ILE A 167 10.81 -10.88 -0.04
CA ILE A 167 11.29 -10.35 -1.33
C ILE A 167 10.18 -9.57 -2.01
N ALA A 168 8.98 -10.14 -2.13
CA ALA A 168 7.85 -9.48 -2.78
C ALA A 168 7.42 -8.19 -2.06
N ILE A 169 7.41 -8.18 -0.71
CA ILE A 169 7.09 -7.00 0.09
C ILE A 169 8.10 -5.88 -0.19
N VAL A 170 9.40 -6.20 -0.17
CA VAL A 170 10.46 -5.21 -0.42
C VAL A 170 10.38 -4.68 -1.84
N LEU A 171 10.21 -5.55 -2.84
CA LEU A 171 10.09 -5.13 -4.24
C LEU A 171 8.84 -4.28 -4.48
N ALA A 172 7.70 -4.68 -3.90
CA ALA A 172 6.44 -3.96 -4.03
C ALA A 172 6.42 -2.59 -3.37
N GLN A 173 7.40 -2.32 -2.51
CA GLN A 173 7.60 -0.98 -1.97
C GLN A 173 8.70 -0.22 -2.68
N ALA A 174 9.84 -0.85 -2.95
CA ALA A 174 11.01 -0.18 -3.52
C ALA A 174 10.78 0.24 -4.98
N ILE A 175 10.22 -0.62 -5.82
CA ILE A 175 10.06 -0.33 -7.25
C ILE A 175 9.10 0.85 -7.48
N PRO A 176 7.87 0.87 -6.93
CA PRO A 176 6.96 1.99 -7.14
C PRO A 176 7.51 3.31 -6.59
N MET A 177 8.21 3.26 -5.46
CA MET A 177 8.87 4.43 -4.88
C MET A 177 9.94 5.00 -5.82
N LEU A 178 10.79 4.15 -6.37
CA LEU A 178 11.84 4.60 -7.30
C LEU A 178 11.28 5.10 -8.64
N LEU A 179 10.16 4.54 -9.12
CA LEU A 179 9.58 4.93 -10.41
C LEU A 179 8.70 6.19 -10.31
N ASN A 180 7.88 6.30 -9.26
CA ASN A 180 6.87 7.34 -9.17
C ASN A 180 7.27 8.51 -8.27
N GLU A 181 8.08 8.28 -7.24
CA GLU A 181 8.38 9.33 -6.25
C GLU A 181 9.78 9.92 -6.43
N ALA A 182 10.75 9.12 -6.88
CA ALA A 182 12.14 9.59 -6.99
C ALA A 182 12.33 10.74 -7.99
N SER A 183 11.46 10.85 -9.00
CA SER A 183 11.48 11.94 -9.98
C SER A 183 11.13 13.31 -9.40
N PHE A 184 10.40 13.36 -8.28
CA PHE A 184 10.04 14.62 -7.60
C PHE A 184 11.16 15.19 -6.72
N TYR A 185 12.29 14.50 -6.57
CA TYR A 185 13.40 14.93 -5.71
C TYR A 185 14.74 15.16 -6.46
N PRO A 186 14.80 16.06 -7.47
CA PRO A 186 16.06 16.45 -8.12
C PRO A 186 16.91 17.41 -7.24
N PRO A 187 18.26 17.51 -7.44
CA PRO A 187 19.12 16.81 -8.40
C PRO A 187 20.20 15.91 -7.76
N HIS A 188 20.23 15.74 -6.43
CA HIS A 188 21.31 15.01 -5.76
C HIS A 188 20.75 13.87 -4.92
N ILE A 189 20.85 12.66 -5.45
CA ILE A 189 20.71 11.43 -4.66
C ILE A 189 21.87 11.42 -3.64
N THR A 190 21.64 12.00 -2.47
CA THR A 190 22.61 11.98 -1.36
C THR A 190 22.31 10.80 -0.44
N PRO A 191 23.31 10.32 0.34
CA PRO A 191 23.06 9.29 1.35
C PRO A 191 21.97 9.67 2.35
N VAL A 192 21.89 10.95 2.73
CA VAL A 192 20.87 11.45 3.66
C VAL A 192 19.48 11.44 3.03
N PHE A 193 19.37 11.80 1.75
CA PHE A 193 18.10 11.71 1.02
C PHE A 193 17.65 10.26 0.86
N LEU A 194 18.55 9.34 0.52
CA LEU A 194 18.24 7.91 0.45
C LEU A 194 17.80 7.36 1.81
N LEU A 195 18.43 7.81 2.90
CA LEU A 195 17.99 7.48 4.26
C LEU A 195 16.57 7.99 4.52
N TYR A 196 16.27 9.25 4.18
CA TYR A 196 14.92 9.81 4.28
C TYR A 196 13.90 8.98 3.49
N VAL A 197 14.20 8.63 2.23
CA VAL A 197 13.31 7.78 1.41
C VAL A 197 13.09 6.42 2.05
N ALA A 198 14.16 5.79 2.53
CA ALA A 198 14.10 4.49 3.19
C ALA A 198 13.21 4.53 4.44
N VAL A 199 13.45 5.48 5.35
CA VAL A 199 12.71 5.54 6.61
C VAL A 199 11.27 6.00 6.40
N ARG A 200 11.06 7.05 5.60
CA ARG A 200 9.74 7.62 5.38
C ARG A 200 8.83 6.66 4.62
N PHE A 201 9.30 6.17 3.48
CA PHE A 201 8.42 5.48 2.54
C PHE A 201 8.64 3.97 2.57
N ILE A 202 9.90 3.52 2.51
CA ILE A 202 10.17 2.09 2.38
C ILE A 202 9.73 1.32 3.64
N LEU A 203 10.06 1.81 4.84
CA LEU A 203 9.65 1.12 6.08
C LEU A 203 8.13 1.07 6.27
N ALA A 204 7.43 2.19 6.02
CA ALA A 204 5.96 2.21 6.10
C ALA A 204 5.32 1.27 5.08
N GLY A 205 5.84 1.22 3.85
CA GLY A 205 5.36 0.31 2.84
C GLY A 205 5.62 -1.16 3.09
N ILE A 206 6.78 -1.48 3.69
CA ILE A 206 7.09 -2.84 4.15
C ILE A 206 6.06 -3.28 5.20
N LEU A 207 5.66 -2.39 6.11
CA LEU A 207 4.61 -2.68 7.09
C LEU A 207 3.29 -3.02 6.41
N TRP A 208 2.86 -2.27 5.39
CA TRP A 208 1.62 -2.60 4.64
C TRP A 208 1.68 -3.98 3.99
N GLY A 209 2.80 -4.31 3.36
CA GLY A 209 3.01 -5.64 2.78
C GLY A 209 3.02 -6.75 3.84
N PHE A 210 3.64 -6.50 4.99
CA PHE A 210 3.64 -7.44 6.12
C PHE A 210 2.23 -7.66 6.67
N LEU A 211 1.44 -6.59 6.87
CA LEU A 211 0.06 -6.70 7.32
C LEU A 211 -0.80 -7.48 6.34
N TYR A 212 -0.60 -7.27 5.03
CA TYR A 212 -1.30 -8.02 4.01
C TYR A 212 -0.97 -9.51 4.12
N TRP A 213 0.32 -9.84 4.19
CA TRP A 213 0.76 -11.23 4.31
C TRP A 213 0.25 -11.90 5.58
N ARG A 214 0.30 -11.21 6.72
CA ARG A 214 0.05 -11.81 8.03
C ARG A 214 -1.43 -11.79 8.46
N TYR A 215 -2.17 -10.76 8.08
CA TYR A 215 -3.51 -10.46 8.60
C TYR A 215 -4.54 -10.16 7.51
N GLY A 216 -4.18 -10.24 6.23
CA GLY A 216 -5.08 -10.06 5.10
C GLY A 216 -5.11 -8.64 4.54
N PHE A 217 -5.56 -8.52 3.28
CA PHE A 217 -5.48 -7.29 2.50
C PHE A 217 -6.30 -6.17 3.14
N VAL A 218 -7.53 -6.45 3.57
CA VAL A 218 -8.43 -5.47 4.20
C VAL A 218 -7.80 -4.86 5.45
N THR A 219 -7.02 -5.62 6.22
CA THR A 219 -6.31 -5.10 7.40
C THR A 219 -5.23 -4.10 6.99
N ALA A 220 -4.39 -4.45 6.00
CA ALA A 220 -3.35 -3.57 5.48
C ALA A 220 -3.95 -2.30 4.86
N GLU A 221 -5.01 -2.46 4.10
CA GLU A 221 -5.75 -1.40 3.43
C GLU A 221 -6.33 -0.40 4.43
N THR A 222 -7.03 -0.92 5.44
CA THR A 222 -7.62 -0.10 6.50
C THR A 222 -6.53 0.65 7.27
N ALA A 223 -5.41 0.00 7.59
CA ALA A 223 -4.31 0.64 8.31
C ALA A 223 -3.65 1.76 7.49
N HIS A 224 -3.42 1.53 6.19
CA HIS A 224 -2.83 2.52 5.31
C HIS A 224 -3.76 3.73 5.11
N VAL A 225 -5.02 3.49 4.72
CA VAL A 225 -5.98 4.58 4.50
C VAL A 225 -6.24 5.37 5.79
N SER A 226 -6.38 4.68 6.93
CA SER A 226 -6.59 5.36 8.22
C SER A 226 -5.37 6.17 8.68
N THR A 227 -4.16 5.86 8.22
CA THR A 227 -2.98 6.70 8.46
C THR A 227 -3.25 8.14 8.05
N HIS A 228 -3.94 8.37 6.93
CA HIS A 228 -4.24 9.71 6.45
C HIS A 228 -5.32 10.44 7.26
N ILE A 229 -6.19 9.72 7.97
CA ILE A 229 -7.15 10.34 8.90
C ILE A 229 -6.39 11.10 10.00
N PHE A 230 -5.27 10.57 10.45
CA PHE A 230 -4.45 11.17 11.51
C PHE A 230 -3.33 12.07 10.96
N LEU A 231 -2.67 11.64 9.89
CA LEU A 231 -1.50 12.32 9.35
C LEU A 231 -1.85 13.68 8.72
N GLN A 232 -2.97 13.78 7.98
CA GLN A 232 -3.31 15.03 7.27
C GLN A 232 -3.63 16.20 8.22
N PRO A 233 -4.32 15.99 9.36
CA PRO A 233 -4.42 17.01 10.40
C PRO A 233 -3.07 17.37 11.03
N ILE A 234 -2.25 16.38 11.41
CA ILE A 234 -0.95 16.62 12.07
C ILE A 234 -0.03 17.46 11.18
N LEU A 235 0.13 17.05 9.92
CA LEU A 235 0.97 17.78 8.96
C LEU A 235 0.36 19.14 8.61
N GLY A 236 -0.97 19.24 8.48
CA GLY A 236 -1.66 20.51 8.27
C GLY A 236 -1.37 21.53 9.37
N TYR A 237 -1.44 21.11 10.64
CA TYR A 237 -1.12 21.95 11.78
C TYR A 237 0.38 22.30 11.85
N SER A 238 1.25 21.35 11.51
CA SER A 238 2.70 21.51 11.69
C SER A 238 3.41 22.22 10.53
N LEU A 239 2.85 22.15 9.32
CA LEU A 239 3.44 22.69 8.10
C LEU A 239 2.61 23.80 7.44
N GLY A 240 1.32 23.90 7.78
CA GLY A 240 0.45 24.98 7.31
C GLY A 240 0.68 26.30 8.06
N PRO A 241 -0.01 27.38 7.66
CA PRO A 241 -0.04 28.62 8.43
C PRO A 241 -0.75 28.30 9.75
N GLY A 242 0.01 28.29 10.84
CA GLY A 242 -0.51 28.09 12.19
C GLY A 242 -1.57 29.10 12.59
#